data_AF-A0A1C5ERP4-F1
#
_entry.id   AF-A0A1C5ERP4-F1
#
_cell.length_a   1.000
_cell.length_b   1.000
_cell.length_c   1.000
_cell.angle_alpha   90.00
_cell.angle_beta   90.00
_cell.angle_gamma   90.00
#
_symmetry.space_group_name_H-M   'P 1'
#
loop_
_entity.id
_entity.type
_entity.pdbx_description
1 polymer ?
#
loop_
_entity_poly.entity_id
_entity_poly.type
_entity_poly.pdbx_seq_one_letter_code
_entity_poly.pdbx_strand_id
1 'polypeptide(L)'
;MRSPRFDYTPSNRLRFILRGGSPHRATEWTDLPGRPLKDQLAEIVQEVDPRGEAADRQRPADLERAQQQRVRWEAAKRQAKTEYAEAYRVQHLEAQHAAWRRAADLVEYISALRLHAVNLPTGPARDEAETWIAWAESHVQRLNPLNGSPLLPEIPEPRDEDLKPIMHGWSPYGPDY
;
A
#
# COMPACT_ATOMS: atom_id res chain seq x y z
N MET A 1 17.98 58.19 -49.72
CA MET A 1 17.27 57.29 -48.79
C MET A 1 18.25 56.26 -48.28
N ARG A 2 18.43 56.15 -46.96
CA ARG A 2 19.36 55.21 -46.31
C ARG A 2 18.51 54.11 -45.69
N SER A 3 18.62 52.88 -46.18
CA SER A 3 17.88 51.73 -45.63
C SER A 3 18.31 51.46 -44.18
N PRO A 4 17.42 51.04 -43.28
CA PRO A 4 17.78 50.71 -41.90
C PRO A 4 18.72 49.51 -41.90
N ARG A 5 19.78 49.55 -41.09
CA ARG A 5 20.82 48.49 -41.05
C ARG A 5 20.38 47.25 -40.25
N PHE A 6 19.27 47.32 -39.51
CA PHE A 6 18.77 46.22 -38.69
C PHE A 6 17.24 46.25 -38.60
N ASP A 7 16.58 45.12 -38.89
CA ASP A 7 15.14 44.87 -38.68
C ASP A 7 14.85 44.19 -37.33
N TYR A 8 15.72 44.35 -36.33
CA TYR A 8 15.61 43.65 -35.04
C TYR A 8 15.44 44.62 -33.87
N THR A 9 14.22 44.65 -33.33
CA THR A 9 13.90 45.28 -32.04
C THR A 9 13.95 44.19 -30.96
N PRO A 10 14.90 44.22 -30.01
CA PRO A 10 14.96 43.26 -28.91
C PRO A 10 13.64 43.28 -28.12
N SER A 11 13.02 42.13 -27.94
CA SER A 11 11.68 42.05 -27.34
C SER A 11 11.71 42.13 -25.82
N ASN A 12 12.88 42.07 -25.17
CA ASN A 12 13.10 42.05 -23.71
C ASN A 12 12.24 40.99 -22.98
N ARG A 13 11.76 39.95 -23.70
CA ARG A 13 10.83 38.94 -23.18
C ARG A 13 11.46 37.56 -23.03
N LEU A 14 12.68 37.38 -23.52
CA LEU A 14 13.33 36.07 -23.57
C LEU A 14 14.20 35.86 -22.33
N ARG A 15 14.01 34.69 -21.72
CA ARG A 15 14.76 34.20 -20.57
C ARG A 15 15.20 32.77 -20.84
N PHE A 16 16.46 32.48 -20.60
CA PHE A 16 17.03 31.14 -20.66
C PHE A 16 17.35 30.67 -19.24
N ILE A 17 16.90 29.48 -18.86
CA ILE A 17 17.16 28.88 -17.55
C ILE A 17 17.81 27.52 -17.78
N LEU A 18 19.03 27.36 -17.28
CA LEU A 18 19.73 26.07 -17.28
C LEU A 18 19.57 25.41 -15.91
N ARG A 19 18.83 24.32 -15.88
CA ARG A 19 18.59 23.51 -14.67
C ARG A 19 19.54 22.32 -14.61
N GLY A 20 19.82 21.87 -13.39
CA GLY A 20 20.71 20.74 -13.13
C GLY A 20 22.18 21.12 -13.05
N GLY A 21 22.97 20.25 -12.43
CA GLY A 21 24.38 20.49 -12.13
C GLY A 21 24.60 21.60 -11.10
N SER A 22 25.86 21.77 -10.68
CA SER A 22 26.26 22.93 -9.87
C SER A 22 26.60 24.10 -10.81
N PRO A 23 26.08 25.31 -10.57
CA PRO A 23 26.38 26.44 -11.42
C PRO A 23 27.82 26.91 -11.28
N HIS A 24 28.48 27.18 -12.40
CA HIS A 24 29.82 27.76 -12.40
C HIS A 24 29.79 29.29 -12.47
N ARG A 25 28.84 29.87 -13.22
CA ARG A 25 28.65 31.33 -13.37
C ARG A 25 27.22 31.78 -13.15
N ALA A 26 26.24 31.16 -13.81
CA ALA A 26 24.83 31.56 -13.73
C ALA A 26 23.89 30.40 -14.09
N THR A 27 22.66 30.43 -13.57
CA THR A 27 21.58 29.48 -13.92
C THR A 27 20.51 30.10 -14.80
N GLU A 28 20.51 31.42 -14.92
CA GLU A 28 19.47 32.20 -15.59
C GLU A 28 20.10 33.38 -16.34
N TRP A 29 19.66 33.59 -17.57
CA TRP A 29 20.05 34.71 -18.42
C TRP A 29 18.79 35.34 -18.99
N THR A 30 18.70 36.66 -18.91
CA THR A 30 17.55 37.44 -19.39
C THR A 30 18.00 38.43 -20.46
N ASP A 31 17.15 38.65 -21.45
CA ASP A 31 17.37 39.65 -22.49
C ASP A 31 17.19 41.07 -21.91
N LEU A 32 18.28 41.84 -21.83
CA LEU A 32 18.31 43.16 -21.20
C LEU A 32 18.80 44.25 -22.19
N PRO A 33 18.28 45.49 -22.10
CA PRO A 33 18.86 46.63 -22.82
C PRO A 33 20.34 46.80 -22.47
N GLY A 34 21.22 46.65 -23.46
CA GLY A 34 22.68 46.74 -23.28
C GLY A 34 23.40 45.42 -22.97
N ARG A 35 22.65 44.34 -22.74
CA ARG A 35 23.19 42.97 -22.63
C ARG A 35 22.20 41.99 -23.27
N PRO A 36 22.03 42.01 -24.61
CA PRO A 36 21.08 41.14 -25.27
C PRO A 36 21.49 39.67 -25.13
N LEU A 37 20.52 38.75 -25.15
CA LEU A 37 20.79 37.32 -24.90
C LEU A 37 21.82 36.73 -25.88
N LYS A 38 21.86 37.23 -27.12
CA LYS A 38 22.85 36.85 -28.14
C LYS A 38 24.30 37.09 -27.70
N ASP A 39 24.56 38.15 -26.95
CA ASP A 39 25.90 38.49 -26.45
C ASP A 39 26.26 37.62 -25.22
N GLN A 40 25.26 36.99 -24.61
CA GLN A 40 25.40 36.06 -23.47
C GLN A 40 25.55 34.60 -23.93
N LEU A 41 25.43 34.29 -25.24
CA LEU A 41 25.47 32.91 -25.77
C LEU A 41 26.75 32.16 -25.43
N ALA A 42 27.90 32.82 -25.49
CA ALA A 42 29.18 32.19 -25.15
C ALA A 42 29.22 31.75 -23.67
N GLU A 43 28.62 32.54 -22.78
CA GLU A 43 28.52 32.22 -21.35
C GLU A 43 27.54 31.07 -21.12
N ILE A 44 26.41 31.06 -21.84
CA ILE A 44 25.43 29.97 -21.79
C ILE A 44 26.08 28.65 -22.25
N VAL A 45 26.79 28.64 -23.37
CA VAL A 45 27.46 27.43 -23.90
C VAL A 45 28.54 26.93 -22.93
N GLN A 46 29.31 27.83 -22.33
CA GLN A 46 30.33 27.49 -21.32
C GLN A 46 29.73 26.84 -20.06
N GLU A 47 28.45 27.03 -19.76
CA GLU A 47 27.76 26.35 -18.66
C GLU A 47 27.14 25.01 -19.03
N VAL A 48 26.76 24.81 -20.30
CA VAL A 48 26.03 23.61 -20.75
C VAL A 48 26.90 22.37 -20.69
N ASP A 49 28.10 22.42 -21.29
CA ASP A 49 28.99 21.26 -21.41
C ASP A 49 29.41 20.67 -20.05
N PRO A 50 29.96 21.43 -19.09
CA PRO A 50 30.40 20.85 -17.81
C PRO A 50 29.24 20.29 -16.98
N ARG A 51 28.06 20.89 -17.07
CA ARG A 51 26.86 20.40 -16.36
C ARG A 51 26.25 19.18 -17.03
N GLY A 52 26.28 19.13 -18.36
CA GLY A 52 25.92 17.95 -19.13
C GLY A 52 26.82 16.78 -18.75
N GLU A 53 28.15 16.94 -18.80
CA GLU A 53 29.09 15.90 -18.40
C GLU A 53 28.94 15.45 -16.94
N ALA A 54 28.65 16.38 -16.02
CA ALA A 54 28.39 16.05 -14.63
C ALA A 54 27.08 15.24 -14.48
N ALA A 55 26.01 15.63 -15.19
CA ALA A 55 24.75 14.89 -15.21
C ALA A 55 24.94 13.50 -15.80
N ASP A 56 25.66 13.38 -16.92
CA ASP A 56 25.93 12.11 -17.60
C ASP A 56 26.73 11.15 -16.72
N ARG A 57 27.68 11.67 -15.94
CA ARG A 57 28.42 10.88 -14.94
C ARG A 57 27.55 10.40 -13.77
N GLN A 58 26.50 11.14 -13.42
CA GLN A 58 25.60 10.80 -12.31
C GLN A 58 24.46 9.86 -12.74
N ARG A 59 24.03 9.92 -14.00
CA ARG A 59 22.91 9.09 -14.53
C ARG A 59 23.02 7.60 -14.18
N PRO A 60 24.17 6.91 -14.34
CA PRO A 60 24.26 5.49 -13.98
C PRO A 60 24.01 5.25 -12.50
N ALA A 61 24.60 6.06 -11.62
CA ALA A 61 24.42 5.95 -10.18
C ALA A 61 22.97 6.24 -9.76
N ASP A 62 22.29 7.18 -10.41
CA ASP A 62 20.87 7.47 -10.18
C ASP A 62 19.98 6.29 -10.59
N LEU A 63 20.23 5.73 -11.77
CA LEU A 63 19.52 4.56 -12.27
C LEU A 63 19.73 3.34 -11.38
N GLU A 64 20.97 3.09 -10.95
CA GLU A 64 21.30 2.01 -10.02
C GLU A 64 20.59 2.20 -8.68
N ARG A 65 20.59 3.42 -8.12
CA ARG A 65 19.86 3.72 -6.87
C ARG A 65 18.36 3.49 -7.01
N ALA A 66 17.75 3.95 -8.10
CA ALA A 66 16.33 3.75 -8.37
C ALA A 66 15.99 2.25 -8.52
N GLN A 67 16.84 1.49 -9.22
CA GLN A 67 16.67 0.04 -9.35
C GLN A 67 16.81 -0.67 -8.00
N GLN A 68 17.82 -0.33 -7.21
CA GLN A 68 18.01 -0.91 -5.88
C GLN A 68 16.82 -0.61 -4.95
N GLN A 69 16.30 0.61 -4.98
CA GLN A 69 15.10 0.96 -4.22
C GLN A 69 13.89 0.17 -4.67
N ARG A 70 13.68 0.00 -5.98
CA ARG A 70 12.62 -0.86 -6.54
C ARG A 70 12.74 -2.30 -6.06
N VAL A 71 13.93 -2.89 -6.14
CA VAL A 71 14.15 -4.27 -5.69
C VAL A 71 13.85 -4.42 -4.20
N ARG A 72 14.29 -3.47 -3.36
CA ARG A 72 14.01 -3.48 -1.92
C ARG A 72 12.51 -3.34 -1.63
N TRP A 73 11.85 -2.44 -2.35
CA TRP A 73 10.41 -2.23 -2.24
C TRP A 73 9.61 -3.47 -2.65
N GLU A 74 9.96 -4.11 -3.77
CA GLU A 74 9.33 -5.36 -4.21
C GLU A 74 9.56 -6.50 -3.21
N ALA A 75 10.76 -6.59 -2.63
CA ALA A 75 11.05 -7.55 -1.57
C ALA A 75 10.20 -7.29 -0.32
N ALA A 76 10.11 -6.03 0.12
CA ALA A 76 9.27 -5.62 1.25
C ALA A 76 7.78 -5.92 0.99
N LYS A 77 7.27 -5.65 -0.22
CA LYS A 77 5.88 -5.94 -0.59
C LYS A 77 5.60 -7.45 -0.61
N ARG A 78 6.53 -8.26 -1.12
CA ARG A 78 6.40 -9.74 -1.07
C ARG A 78 6.40 -10.26 0.37
N GLN A 79 7.31 -9.77 1.19
CA GLN A 79 7.38 -10.15 2.61
C GLN A 79 6.08 -9.76 3.33
N ALA A 80 5.59 -8.54 3.11
CA ALA A 80 4.34 -8.08 3.71
C ALA A 80 3.13 -8.94 3.30
N LYS A 81 3.07 -9.41 2.05
CA LYS A 81 2.04 -10.38 1.62
C LYS A 81 2.13 -11.71 2.37
N THR A 82 3.34 -12.23 2.61
CA THR A 82 3.54 -13.44 3.39
C THR A 82 3.12 -13.27 4.84
N GLU A 83 3.48 -12.14 5.47
CA GLU A 83 3.10 -11.82 6.84
C GLU A 83 1.58 -11.62 6.99
N TYR A 84 0.95 -10.95 6.02
CA TYR A 84 -0.51 -10.82 5.96
C TYR A 84 -1.21 -12.18 5.90
N ALA A 85 -0.73 -13.07 5.01
CA ALA A 85 -1.25 -14.43 4.88
C ALA A 85 -1.15 -15.22 6.18
N GLU A 86 -0.03 -15.08 6.90
CA GLU A 86 0.17 -15.76 8.18
C GLU A 86 -0.73 -15.19 9.28
N ALA A 87 -0.81 -13.87 9.40
CA ALA A 87 -1.71 -13.22 10.33
C ALA A 87 -3.16 -13.64 10.12
N TYR A 88 -3.60 -13.74 8.86
CA TYR A 88 -4.95 -14.21 8.52
C TYR A 88 -5.19 -15.66 8.95
N ARG A 89 -4.22 -16.56 8.72
CA ARG A 89 -4.32 -17.96 9.17
C ARG A 89 -4.42 -18.07 10.68
N VAL A 90 -3.61 -17.31 11.41
CA VAL A 90 -3.64 -17.28 12.88
C VAL A 90 -5.00 -16.80 13.37
N GLN A 91 -5.50 -15.67 12.86
CA GLN A 91 -6.82 -15.15 13.22
C GLN A 91 -7.93 -16.16 12.91
N HIS A 92 -7.87 -16.82 11.76
CA HIS A 92 -8.84 -17.82 11.37
C HIS A 92 -8.80 -19.06 12.28
N LEU A 93 -7.60 -19.53 12.66
CA LEU A 93 -7.43 -20.64 13.60
C LEU A 93 -7.97 -20.29 14.99
N GLU A 94 -7.67 -19.09 15.49
CA GLU A 94 -8.19 -18.61 16.77
C GLU A 94 -9.72 -18.51 16.77
N ALA A 95 -10.31 -18.00 15.68
CA ALA A 95 -11.76 -17.95 15.51
C ALA A 95 -12.39 -19.35 15.51
N GLN A 96 -11.79 -20.32 14.81
CA GLN A 96 -12.24 -21.72 14.84
C GLN A 96 -12.13 -22.31 16.25
N HIS A 97 -11.00 -22.10 16.94
CA HIS A 97 -10.83 -22.58 18.31
C HIS A 97 -11.89 -21.98 19.25
N ALA A 98 -12.16 -20.69 19.16
CA ALA A 98 -13.18 -20.03 19.96
C ALA A 98 -14.60 -20.57 19.67
N ALA A 99 -14.93 -20.79 18.38
CA ALA A 99 -16.21 -21.38 17.98
C ALA A 99 -16.36 -22.82 18.50
N TRP A 100 -15.30 -23.63 18.41
CA TRP A 100 -15.27 -24.98 18.95
C TRP A 100 -15.45 -25.01 20.47
N ARG A 101 -14.71 -24.17 21.22
CA ARG A 101 -14.86 -24.03 22.68
C ARG A 101 -16.29 -23.66 23.05
N ARG A 102 -16.84 -22.65 22.40
CA ARG A 102 -18.23 -22.21 22.63
C ARG A 102 -19.24 -23.31 22.33
N ALA A 103 -19.03 -24.09 21.27
CA ALA A 103 -19.90 -25.23 20.96
C ALA A 103 -19.83 -26.30 22.07
N ALA A 104 -18.62 -26.61 22.56
CA ALA A 104 -18.44 -27.58 23.66
C ALA A 104 -19.15 -27.12 24.95
N ASP A 105 -19.00 -25.85 25.33
CA ASP A 105 -19.67 -25.28 26.50
C ASP A 105 -21.20 -25.32 26.34
N LEU A 106 -21.71 -25.07 25.12
CA LEU A 106 -23.14 -25.17 24.82
C LEU A 106 -23.67 -26.62 24.87
N VAL A 107 -22.88 -27.62 24.45
CA VAL A 107 -23.26 -29.04 24.60
C VAL A 107 -23.48 -29.40 26.07
N GLU A 108 -22.60 -28.91 26.96
CA GLU A 108 -22.73 -29.11 28.41
C GLU A 108 -24.00 -28.42 28.94
N TYR A 109 -24.23 -27.16 28.55
CA TYR A 109 -25.43 -26.43 28.93
C TYR A 109 -26.72 -27.11 28.45
N ILE A 110 -26.77 -27.57 27.20
CA ILE A 110 -27.94 -28.28 26.64
C ILE A 110 -28.16 -29.60 27.37
N SER A 111 -27.08 -30.31 27.74
CA SER A 111 -27.17 -31.52 28.57
C SER A 111 -27.81 -31.22 29.94
N ALA A 112 -27.40 -30.14 30.61
CA ALA A 112 -28.02 -29.70 31.86
C ALA A 112 -29.50 -29.28 31.66
N LEU A 113 -29.81 -28.59 30.57
CA LEU A 113 -31.17 -28.18 30.21
C LEU A 113 -32.09 -29.37 29.97
N ARG A 114 -31.60 -30.43 29.31
CA ARG A 114 -32.32 -31.70 29.13
C ARG A 114 -32.63 -32.36 30.47
N LEU A 115 -31.66 -32.44 31.38
CA LEU A 115 -31.87 -32.97 32.73
C LEU A 115 -32.92 -32.18 33.50
N HIS A 116 -32.94 -30.86 33.33
CA HIS A 116 -33.98 -30.01 33.92
C HIS A 116 -35.36 -30.27 33.30
N ALA A 117 -35.45 -30.36 31.97
CA ALA A 117 -36.71 -30.56 31.25
C ALA A 117 -37.40 -31.89 31.61
N VAL A 118 -36.64 -32.94 31.91
CA VAL A 118 -37.20 -34.25 32.38
C VAL A 118 -38.00 -34.10 33.68
N ASN A 119 -37.65 -33.13 34.51
CA ASN A 119 -38.34 -32.87 35.79
C ASN A 119 -39.57 -31.96 35.64
N LEU A 120 -39.84 -31.42 34.46
CA LEU A 120 -41.03 -30.61 34.22
C LEU A 120 -42.29 -31.50 34.19
N PRO A 121 -43.41 -31.04 34.76
CA PRO A 121 -44.70 -31.70 34.59
C PRO A 121 -45.04 -31.84 33.10
N THR A 122 -45.65 -32.95 32.72
CA THR A 122 -46.16 -33.15 31.36
C THR A 122 -47.16 -32.05 31.02
N GLY A 123 -46.95 -31.35 29.91
CA GLY A 123 -47.78 -30.25 29.47
C GLY A 123 -47.00 -29.26 28.60
N PRO A 124 -47.64 -28.13 28.23
CA PRO A 124 -47.10 -27.19 27.23
C PRO A 124 -45.69 -26.69 27.54
N ALA A 125 -45.36 -26.46 28.81
CA ALA A 125 -44.03 -25.99 29.22
C ALA A 125 -42.91 -27.02 28.93
N ARG A 126 -43.22 -28.31 29.04
CA ARG A 126 -42.27 -29.38 28.70
C ARG A 126 -42.09 -29.47 27.19
N ASP A 127 -43.17 -29.39 26.41
CA ASP A 127 -43.13 -29.43 24.95
C ASP A 127 -42.34 -28.25 24.35
N GLU A 128 -42.52 -27.04 24.92
CA GLU A 128 -41.73 -25.86 24.55
C GLU A 128 -40.25 -26.03 24.87
N ALA A 129 -39.92 -26.59 26.05
CA ALA A 129 -38.54 -26.86 26.43
C ALA A 129 -37.88 -27.88 25.49
N GLU A 130 -38.57 -28.96 25.13
CA GLU A 130 -38.10 -29.97 24.18
C GLU A 130 -37.89 -29.37 22.78
N THR A 131 -38.78 -28.49 22.33
CA THR A 131 -38.66 -27.77 21.06
C THR A 131 -37.44 -26.83 21.05
N TRP A 132 -37.21 -26.09 22.13
CA TRP A 132 -36.05 -25.21 22.27
C TRP A 132 -34.74 -25.99 22.32
N ILE A 133 -34.71 -27.10 23.05
CA ILE A 133 -33.56 -28.02 23.12
C ILE A 133 -33.20 -28.54 21.72
N ALA A 134 -34.19 -29.01 20.94
CA ALA A 134 -33.97 -29.49 19.58
C ALA A 134 -33.38 -28.41 18.66
N TRP A 135 -33.89 -27.17 18.76
CA TRP A 135 -33.32 -26.04 18.03
C TRP A 135 -31.88 -25.73 18.46
N ALA A 136 -31.62 -25.74 19.76
CA ALA A 136 -30.30 -25.42 20.33
C ALA A 136 -29.24 -26.43 19.88
N GLU A 137 -29.60 -27.72 19.82
CA GLU A 137 -28.74 -28.78 19.30
C GLU A 137 -28.39 -28.57 17.83
N SER A 138 -29.39 -28.24 17.01
CA SER A 138 -29.16 -27.89 15.60
C SER A 138 -28.26 -26.66 15.46
N HIS A 139 -28.41 -25.67 16.34
CA HIS A 139 -27.54 -24.50 16.36
C HIS A 139 -26.09 -24.87 16.71
N VAL A 140 -25.86 -25.66 17.76
CA VAL A 140 -24.53 -26.12 18.17
C VAL A 140 -23.87 -26.95 17.06
N GLN A 141 -24.65 -27.78 16.35
CA GLN A 141 -24.14 -28.52 15.20
C GLN A 141 -23.60 -27.62 14.09
N ARG A 142 -24.28 -26.50 13.79
CA ARG A 142 -23.80 -25.52 12.79
C ARG A 142 -22.63 -24.67 13.31
N LEU A 143 -22.58 -24.41 14.61
CA LEU A 143 -21.54 -23.60 15.23
C LEU A 143 -20.20 -24.33 15.32
N ASN A 144 -20.22 -25.64 15.60
CA ASN A 144 -19.00 -26.42 15.79
C ASN A 144 -18.25 -26.55 14.44
N PRO A 145 -17.06 -25.94 14.30
CA PRO A 145 -16.31 -25.98 13.04
C PRO A 145 -15.88 -27.41 12.65
N LEU A 146 -15.78 -28.32 13.62
CA LEU A 146 -15.40 -29.72 13.38
C LEU A 146 -16.51 -30.56 12.72
N ASN A 147 -17.73 -30.04 12.63
CA ASN A 147 -18.82 -30.70 11.89
C ASN A 147 -18.76 -30.44 10.38
N GLY A 148 -17.91 -29.50 9.94
CA GLY A 148 -17.55 -29.32 8.54
C GLY A 148 -16.18 -29.94 8.23
N SER A 149 -15.73 -29.81 6.99
CA SER A 149 -14.36 -30.16 6.62
C SER A 149 -13.40 -29.05 7.07
N PRO A 150 -12.38 -29.34 7.90
CA PRO A 150 -11.34 -28.38 8.21
C PRO A 150 -10.49 -28.15 6.96
N LEU A 151 -10.75 -27.06 6.24
CA LEU A 151 -10.00 -26.66 5.07
C LEU A 151 -9.05 -25.52 5.44
N LEU A 152 -7.92 -25.45 4.72
CA LEU A 152 -7.05 -24.29 4.80
C LEU A 152 -7.88 -23.06 4.37
N PRO A 153 -7.88 -21.96 5.15
CA PRO A 153 -8.64 -20.78 4.74
C PRO A 153 -8.08 -20.23 3.44
N GLU A 154 -8.97 -19.88 2.51
CA GLU A 154 -8.61 -19.11 1.33
C GLU A 154 -8.22 -17.70 1.81
N ILE A 155 -6.96 -17.33 1.58
CA ILE A 155 -6.44 -16.03 1.96
C ILE A 155 -6.83 -15.03 0.87
N PRO A 156 -7.61 -13.99 1.18
CA PRO A 156 -7.93 -12.96 0.19
C PRO A 156 -6.66 -12.21 -0.21
N GLU A 157 -6.56 -11.81 -1.49
CA GLU A 157 -5.47 -10.93 -1.92
C GLU A 157 -5.53 -9.62 -1.13
N PRO A 158 -4.44 -9.22 -0.45
CA PRO A 158 -4.44 -8.03 0.39
C PRO A 158 -4.53 -6.76 -0.47
N ARG A 159 -5.32 -5.79 -0.01
CA ARG A 159 -5.33 -4.46 -0.60
C ARG A 159 -4.07 -3.72 -0.15
N ASP A 160 -3.67 -2.69 -0.89
CA ASP A 160 -2.50 -1.87 -0.53
C ASP A 160 -2.63 -1.26 0.88
N GLU A 161 -3.85 -0.90 1.31
CA GLU A 161 -4.13 -0.41 2.66
C GLU A 161 -3.83 -1.45 3.76
N ASP A 162 -4.09 -2.73 3.47
CA ASP A 162 -3.89 -3.83 4.41
C ASP A 162 -2.38 -4.14 4.57
N LEU A 163 -1.58 -3.85 3.53
CA LEU A 163 -0.11 -4.00 3.55
C LEU A 163 0.60 -2.81 4.19
N LYS A 164 0.02 -1.61 4.15
CA LYS A 164 0.61 -0.38 4.68
C LYS A 164 1.17 -0.50 6.12
N PRO A 165 0.46 -1.10 7.11
CA PRO A 165 1.02 -1.24 8.46
C PRO A 165 2.14 -2.29 8.55
N ILE A 166 2.22 -3.22 7.58
CA ILE A 166 3.16 -4.35 7.57
C ILE A 166 4.45 -3.98 6.84
N MET A 167 4.39 -3.07 5.85
CA MET A 167 5.54 -2.69 5.02
C MET A 167 6.63 -1.85 5.73
N HIS A 168 6.64 -1.79 7.07
CA HIS A 168 7.71 -1.21 7.91
C HIS A 168 8.30 0.13 7.42
N GLY A 169 7.44 1.07 7.04
CA GLY A 169 7.83 2.40 6.57
C GLY A 169 7.96 2.56 5.06
N TRP A 170 7.81 1.47 4.29
CA TRP A 170 7.63 1.54 2.84
C TRP A 170 6.17 1.80 2.47
N SER A 171 5.94 2.65 1.47
CA SER A 171 4.61 2.85 0.89
C SER A 171 4.20 1.66 0.02
N PRO A 172 2.94 1.19 0.07
CA PRO A 172 2.47 0.11 -0.80
C PRO A 172 2.30 0.54 -2.27
N TYR A 173 2.35 1.85 -2.55
CA TYR A 173 2.13 2.44 -3.87
C TYR A 173 3.42 2.62 -4.69
N GLY A 174 4.59 2.58 -4.05
CA GLY A 174 5.87 2.67 -4.74
C GLY A 174 7.05 2.95 -3.81
N PRO A 175 8.29 2.81 -4.33
CA PRO A 175 9.51 3.08 -3.55
C PRO A 175 9.73 4.57 -3.23
N ASP A 176 9.15 5.47 -4.04
CA ASP A 176 9.39 6.92 -3.96
C ASP A 176 8.23 7.71 -3.31
N TYR A 177 7.24 7.01 -2.73
CA TYR A 177 5.97 7.59 -2.25
C TYR A 177 5.89 7.69 -0.73
#